data_AF-A0A318Z9P4-F1
#
_entry.id   AF-A0A318Z9P4-F1
#
_cell.length_a   1.000
_cell.length_b   1.000
_cell.length_c   1.000
_cell.angle_alpha   90.00
_cell.angle_beta   90.00
_cell.angle_gamma   90.00
#
_symmetry.space_group_name_H-M   'P 1'
#
loop_
_entity.id
_entity.type
_entity.pdbx_description
1 polymer ?
#
loop_
_entity_poly.entity_id
_entity_poly.type
_entity_poly.pdbx_seq_one_letter_code
_entity_poly.pdbx_strand_id
1 'polypeptide(L)'
;MLQKPLDRSPSIPAVPTQNIRSLIQRPRLHNGAQRTANLIFHALKSYPKMMLRDRNLPPFIHPHMVFSDAEGTSMEPLTNCLSLVHMTSSPAESTRKLFWKNVHWECERLYTEYNTLTRWQLLAAMQALSIYLIIRLDEGETEYNDFDLLLLSTVTVMAKRLGERTADQGSGHIRTPWKDWVFQESTRRLCVIYQVVNMLVYFDPAAICDHQTDIPISSLPARKQLWEAGDEIAWRVEKARESVGNTTFGMAVDGELVRISQNDISCYGGVIVQNTSSNRQIANWEDWCSGMDDMGGLVMLAASLVG
;
A
#
# COMPACT_ATOMS: atom_id res chain seq x y z
N MET A 1 -25.59 -67.27 -25.50
CA MET A 1 -24.17 -66.93 -25.24
C MET A 1 -23.84 -65.71 -26.12
N LEU A 2 -24.11 -64.49 -25.66
CA LEU A 2 -23.20 -63.59 -24.93
C LEU A 2 -21.91 -63.28 -25.71
N GLN A 3 -21.95 -62.20 -26.49
CA GLN A 3 -20.77 -61.49 -26.97
C GLN A 3 -20.82 -60.08 -26.36
N LYS A 4 -19.86 -59.79 -25.49
CA LYS A 4 -19.73 -58.55 -24.72
C LYS A 4 -18.72 -57.65 -25.45
N PRO A 5 -18.99 -56.37 -25.73
CA PRO A 5 -17.97 -55.50 -26.29
C PRO A 5 -17.05 -54.95 -25.18
N LEU A 6 -15.81 -54.73 -25.63
CA LEU A 6 -14.60 -54.36 -24.90
C LEU A 6 -14.68 -52.96 -24.26
N ASP A 7 -13.83 -52.79 -23.25
CA ASP A 7 -13.77 -51.75 -22.24
C ASP A 7 -13.92 -50.29 -22.69
N ARG A 8 -14.70 -49.55 -21.89
CA ARG A 8 -14.63 -48.09 -21.80
C ARG A 8 -13.33 -47.72 -21.08
N SER A 9 -12.46 -46.95 -21.73
CA SER A 9 -11.37 -46.27 -21.06
C SER A 9 -11.94 -45.33 -19.96
N PRO A 10 -11.39 -45.31 -18.74
CA PRO A 10 -11.81 -44.36 -17.74
C PRO A 10 -11.29 -42.98 -18.15
N SER A 11 -12.20 -42.10 -18.57
CA SER A 11 -11.91 -40.67 -18.74
C SER A 11 -11.49 -40.12 -17.38
N ILE A 12 -10.24 -39.67 -17.27
CA ILE A 12 -9.71 -38.98 -16.09
C ILE A 12 -10.63 -37.78 -15.81
N PRO A 13 -11.22 -37.66 -14.61
CA PRO A 13 -11.98 -36.47 -14.27
C PRO A 13 -11.04 -35.26 -14.33
N ALA A 14 -11.46 -34.22 -15.05
CA ALA A 14 -10.71 -32.97 -15.12
C ALA A 14 -10.41 -32.52 -13.69
N VAL A 15 -9.11 -32.38 -13.37
CA VAL A 15 -8.66 -31.80 -12.12
C VAL A 15 -9.32 -30.42 -12.03
N PRO A 16 -10.03 -30.08 -10.94
CA PRO A 16 -10.53 -28.74 -10.78
C PRO A 16 -9.31 -27.82 -10.79
N THR A 17 -9.17 -26.98 -11.81
CA THR A 17 -8.32 -25.80 -11.72
C THR A 17 -8.91 -24.97 -10.60
N GLN A 18 -8.36 -25.13 -9.40
CA GLN A 18 -8.60 -24.23 -8.30
C GLN A 18 -7.95 -22.91 -8.68
N ASN A 19 -8.63 -22.11 -9.50
CA ASN A 19 -8.36 -20.69 -9.55
C ASN A 19 -8.80 -20.15 -8.19
N ILE A 20 -7.87 -20.18 -7.23
CA ILE A 20 -8.05 -19.58 -5.91
C ILE A 20 -8.16 -18.07 -6.15
N ARG A 21 -9.39 -17.61 -6.33
CA ARG A 21 -9.70 -16.21 -6.59
C ARG A 21 -9.29 -15.39 -5.36
N SER A 22 -8.46 -14.38 -5.58
CA SER A 22 -7.94 -13.49 -4.55
C SER A 22 -8.59 -12.11 -4.68
N LEU A 23 -8.41 -11.21 -3.69
CA LEU A 23 -8.95 -9.84 -3.72
C LEU A 23 -10.49 -9.73 -3.74
N ILE A 24 -11.19 -10.71 -3.16
CA ILE A 24 -12.65 -10.73 -3.06
C ILE A 24 -13.13 -9.59 -2.16
N GLN A 25 -14.09 -8.78 -2.60
CA GLN A 25 -14.65 -7.71 -1.77
C GLN A 25 -15.28 -8.26 -0.49
N ARG A 26 -15.00 -7.61 0.64
CA ARG A 26 -15.59 -8.00 1.93
C ARG A 26 -17.07 -7.62 1.94
N PRO A 27 -17.98 -8.54 2.30
CA PRO A 27 -19.40 -8.24 2.36
C PRO A 27 -19.68 -7.18 3.43
N ARG A 28 -20.60 -6.25 3.15
CA ARG A 28 -21.05 -5.22 4.10
C ARG A 28 -22.47 -5.48 4.53
N LEU A 29 -22.70 -5.43 5.84
CA LEU A 29 -24.00 -5.76 6.45
C LEU A 29 -25.03 -4.64 6.30
N HIS A 30 -24.59 -3.39 6.15
CA HIS A 30 -25.50 -2.23 6.08
C HIS A 30 -25.14 -1.27 4.94
N ASN A 31 -26.17 -0.61 4.39
CA ASN A 31 -26.09 0.29 3.24
C ASN A 31 -25.12 1.46 3.45
N GLY A 32 -25.01 1.97 4.68
CA GLY A 32 -24.07 3.03 5.05
C GLY A 32 -22.62 2.61 4.82
N ALA A 33 -22.21 1.50 5.42
CA ALA A 33 -20.87 0.94 5.26
C ALA A 33 -20.55 0.62 3.79
N GLN A 34 -21.53 0.15 3.01
CA GLN A 34 -21.34 -0.06 1.57
C GLN A 34 -21.07 1.24 0.81
N ARG A 35 -21.80 2.32 1.11
CA ARG A 35 -21.56 3.63 0.51
C ARG A 35 -20.17 4.16 0.87
N THR A 36 -19.77 4.05 2.13
CA THR A 36 -18.43 4.44 2.59
C THR A 36 -17.33 3.63 1.87
N ALA A 37 -17.50 2.31 1.77
CA ALA A 37 -16.57 1.46 1.00
C ALA A 37 -16.45 1.90 -0.46
N ASN A 38 -17.57 2.25 -1.11
CA ASN A 38 -17.55 2.76 -2.48
C ASN A 38 -16.80 4.09 -2.60
N LEU A 39 -16.97 5.01 -1.63
CA LEU A 39 -16.22 6.28 -1.61
C LEU A 39 -14.72 6.04 -1.45
N ILE A 40 -14.31 5.10 -0.58
CA ILE A 40 -12.91 4.70 -0.45
C ILE A 40 -12.39 4.12 -1.77
N PHE A 41 -13.15 3.24 -2.44
CA PHE A 41 -12.77 2.73 -3.76
C PHE A 41 -12.59 3.86 -4.77
N HIS A 42 -13.49 4.86 -4.81
CA HIS A 42 -13.34 6.01 -5.70
C HIS A 42 -12.07 6.82 -5.40
N ALA A 43 -11.74 7.02 -4.12
CA ALA A 43 -10.50 7.68 -3.72
C ALA A 43 -9.26 6.90 -4.19
N LEU A 44 -9.20 5.59 -3.92
CA LEU A 44 -8.09 4.74 -4.38
C LEU A 44 -7.96 4.75 -5.91
N LYS A 45 -9.07 4.56 -6.64
CA LYS A 45 -9.13 4.56 -8.11
C LYS A 45 -8.73 5.90 -8.74
N SER A 46 -8.71 6.99 -7.95
CA SER A 46 -8.20 8.27 -8.41
C SER A 46 -6.68 8.30 -8.52
N TYR A 47 -5.95 7.48 -7.77
CA TYR A 47 -4.48 7.55 -7.68
C TYR A 47 -3.76 7.23 -8.99
N PRO A 48 -4.10 6.15 -9.73
CA PRO A 48 -3.53 5.96 -11.07
C PRO A 48 -3.86 7.12 -12.01
N LYS A 49 -5.05 7.73 -11.88
CA LYS A 49 -5.46 8.89 -12.69
C LYS A 49 -4.72 10.17 -12.31
N MET A 50 -4.30 10.32 -11.05
CA MET A 50 -3.44 11.42 -10.62
C MET A 50 -2.11 11.37 -11.35
N MET A 51 -1.49 10.19 -11.45
CA MET A 51 -0.20 9.98 -12.12
C MET A 51 -0.21 10.31 -13.62
N LEU A 52 -1.40 10.38 -14.25
CA LEU A 52 -1.55 10.83 -15.64
C LEU A 52 -1.49 12.35 -15.79
N ARG A 53 -1.62 13.10 -14.69
CA ARG A 53 -1.59 14.56 -14.68
C ARG A 53 -0.20 15.03 -14.28
N ASP A 54 0.21 16.17 -14.85
CA ASP A 54 1.53 16.71 -14.59
C ASP A 54 1.73 17.03 -13.10
N ARG A 55 2.87 16.56 -12.55
CA ARG A 55 3.31 16.77 -11.16
C ARG A 55 2.27 16.43 -10.08
N ASN A 56 1.32 15.56 -10.38
CA ASN A 56 0.30 15.14 -9.42
C ASN A 56 0.52 13.68 -9.02
N LEU A 57 1.04 13.46 -7.83
CA LEU A 57 1.38 12.14 -7.34
C LEU A 57 0.39 11.69 -6.26
N PRO A 58 0.07 10.39 -6.20
CA PRO A 58 -0.69 9.80 -5.09
C PRO A 58 -0.10 10.18 -3.72
N PRO A 59 -0.92 10.33 -2.67
CA PRO A 59 -0.51 10.87 -1.37
C PRO A 59 0.40 9.95 -0.53
N PHE A 60 1.01 8.95 -1.15
CA PHE A 60 2.01 8.06 -0.58
C PHE A 60 3.31 8.02 -1.41
N ILE A 61 3.41 8.82 -2.47
CA ILE A 61 4.57 8.95 -3.34
C ILE A 61 5.09 10.39 -3.24
N HIS A 62 6.20 10.57 -2.53
CA HIS A 62 6.79 11.91 -2.36
C HIS A 62 7.44 12.39 -3.67
N PRO A 63 7.27 13.67 -4.07
CA PRO A 63 7.89 14.23 -5.29
C PRO A 63 9.41 14.02 -5.39
N HIS A 64 10.12 14.04 -4.25
CA HIS A 64 11.56 13.77 -4.19
C HIS A 64 11.96 12.42 -4.82
N MET A 65 11.10 11.39 -4.77
CA MET A 65 11.45 10.08 -5.31
C MET A 65 11.30 9.99 -6.83
N VAL A 66 10.59 10.95 -7.45
CA VAL A 66 10.34 10.96 -8.90
C VAL A 66 11.17 12.03 -9.59
N PHE A 67 11.32 13.20 -8.98
CA PHE A 67 11.91 14.38 -9.62
C PHE A 67 13.30 14.75 -9.11
N SER A 68 13.89 13.99 -8.17
CA SER A 68 15.24 14.26 -7.68
C SER A 68 16.26 13.34 -8.36
N ASP A 69 17.00 13.90 -9.32
CA ASP A 69 18.13 13.22 -9.99
C ASP A 69 19.40 13.14 -9.12
N ALA A 70 19.35 13.65 -7.89
CA ALA A 70 20.53 14.10 -7.15
C ALA A 70 21.42 12.99 -6.57
N GLU A 71 21.02 11.71 -6.57
CA GLU A 71 21.76 10.64 -5.86
C GLU A 71 22.06 9.39 -6.68
N GLY A 72 21.84 9.39 -8.00
CA GLY A 72 22.19 8.25 -8.86
C GLY A 72 21.51 6.92 -8.50
N THR A 73 20.57 6.93 -7.55
CA THR A 73 19.76 5.78 -7.18
C THR A 73 18.52 5.81 -8.04
N SER A 74 18.56 5.09 -9.16
CA SER A 74 17.38 4.94 -10.02
C SER A 74 16.24 4.33 -9.22
N MET A 75 15.13 5.07 -9.04
CA MET A 75 13.87 4.56 -8.50
C MET A 75 13.11 3.79 -9.60
N GLU A 76 13.84 2.92 -10.30
CA GLU A 76 13.41 2.21 -11.51
C GLU A 76 12.01 1.59 -11.37
N PRO A 77 11.64 0.89 -10.28
CA PRO A 77 10.31 0.29 -10.18
C PRO A 77 9.17 1.34 -10.30
N LEU A 78 9.38 2.52 -9.73
CA LEU A 78 8.40 3.61 -9.77
C LEU A 78 8.41 4.32 -11.13
N THR A 79 9.57 4.49 -11.75
CA THR A 79 9.70 5.01 -13.13
C THR A 79 9.02 4.08 -14.14
N ASN A 80 9.19 2.76 -13.99
CA ASN A 80 8.50 1.75 -14.78
C ASN A 80 6.99 1.85 -14.57
N CYS A 81 6.54 1.95 -13.32
CA CYS A 81 5.13 2.12 -12.99
C CYS A 81 4.51 3.37 -13.64
N LEU A 82 5.18 4.53 -13.57
CA LEU A 82 4.72 5.75 -14.23
C LEU A 82 4.57 5.54 -15.74
N SER A 83 5.58 4.94 -16.38
CA SER A 83 5.56 4.62 -17.81
C SER A 83 4.39 3.70 -18.17
N LEU A 84 4.14 2.65 -17.38
CA LEU A 84 3.04 1.72 -17.60
C LEU A 84 1.67 2.35 -17.37
N VAL A 85 1.52 3.18 -16.34
CA VAL A 85 0.27 3.92 -16.10
C VAL A 85 -0.02 4.86 -17.27
N HIS A 86 0.98 5.54 -17.83
CA HIS A 86 0.76 6.36 -19.03
C HIS A 86 0.26 5.56 -20.24
N MET A 87 0.67 4.29 -20.39
CA MET A 87 0.13 3.41 -21.46
C MET A 87 -1.38 3.21 -21.34
N THR A 88 -1.95 3.27 -20.13
CA THR A 88 -3.40 3.07 -19.92
C THR A 88 -4.25 4.26 -20.38
N SER A 89 -3.64 5.34 -20.86
CA SER A 89 -4.38 6.51 -21.41
C SER A 89 -5.07 6.19 -22.74
N SER A 90 -4.63 5.13 -23.44
CA SER A 90 -5.24 4.67 -24.68
C SER A 90 -6.35 3.65 -24.40
N PRO A 91 -7.57 3.84 -24.96
CA PRO A 91 -8.70 2.94 -24.72
C PRO A 91 -8.62 1.62 -25.52
N ALA A 92 -7.55 1.40 -26.30
CA ALA A 92 -7.43 0.20 -27.13
C ALA A 92 -7.16 -1.06 -26.29
N GLU A 93 -7.92 -2.13 -26.56
CA GLU A 93 -7.81 -3.43 -25.89
C GLU A 93 -6.40 -4.05 -26.00
N SER A 94 -5.74 -3.89 -27.15
CA SER A 94 -4.35 -4.32 -27.36
C SER A 94 -3.37 -3.65 -26.39
N THR A 95 -3.61 -2.38 -26.07
CA THR A 95 -2.82 -1.63 -25.08
C THR A 95 -3.07 -2.15 -23.67
N ARG A 96 -4.30 -2.58 -23.37
CA ARG A 96 -4.65 -3.16 -22.05
C ARG A 96 -3.99 -4.51 -21.82
N LYS A 97 -4.02 -5.38 -22.82
CA LYS A 97 -3.28 -6.66 -22.80
C LYS A 97 -1.78 -6.43 -22.62
N LEU A 98 -1.20 -5.46 -23.34
CA LEU A 98 0.21 -5.14 -23.23
C LEU A 98 0.57 -4.58 -21.85
N PHE A 99 -0.27 -3.72 -21.27
CA PHE A 99 -0.10 -3.21 -19.91
C PHE A 99 0.01 -4.35 -18.91
N TRP A 100 -0.97 -5.26 -18.88
CA TRP A 100 -0.97 -6.34 -17.89
C TRP A 100 0.17 -7.34 -18.11
N LYS A 101 0.55 -7.59 -19.36
CA LYS A 101 1.75 -8.37 -19.69
C LYS A 101 3.03 -7.75 -19.12
N ASN A 102 3.18 -6.43 -19.21
CA ASN A 102 4.33 -5.74 -18.64
C ASN A 102 4.28 -5.70 -17.10
N VAL A 103 3.09 -5.54 -16.51
CA VAL A 103 2.92 -5.63 -15.04
C VAL A 103 3.30 -7.02 -14.53
N HIS A 104 2.92 -8.08 -15.24
CA HIS A 104 3.32 -9.45 -14.91
C HIS A 104 4.84 -9.60 -14.90
N TRP A 105 5.52 -9.20 -15.98
CA TRP A 105 6.98 -9.26 -16.07
C TRP A 105 7.67 -8.42 -14.99
N GLU A 106 7.13 -7.24 -14.67
CA GLU A 106 7.65 -6.43 -13.59
C GLU A 106 7.49 -7.12 -12.23
N CYS A 107 6.36 -7.79 -11.97
CA CYS A 107 6.19 -8.57 -10.75
C CYS A 107 7.19 -9.74 -10.68
N GLU A 108 7.41 -10.49 -11.77
CA GLU A 108 8.40 -11.57 -11.81
C GLU A 108 9.83 -11.06 -11.54
N ARG A 109 10.20 -9.95 -12.17
CA ARG A 109 11.50 -9.30 -11.98
C ARG A 109 11.68 -8.89 -10.52
N LEU A 110 10.71 -8.16 -9.98
CA LEU A 110 10.71 -7.71 -8.59
C LEU A 110 10.78 -8.90 -7.60
N TYR A 111 9.98 -9.94 -7.82
CA TYR A 111 9.98 -11.15 -7.01
C TYR A 111 11.33 -11.89 -7.02
N THR A 112 12.05 -11.83 -8.13
CA THR A 112 13.38 -12.48 -8.27
C THR A 112 14.50 -11.62 -7.67
N GLU A 113 14.43 -10.30 -7.86
CA GLU A 113 15.51 -9.36 -7.57
C GLU A 113 15.38 -8.67 -6.20
N TYR A 114 14.28 -8.85 -5.45
CA TYR A 114 14.02 -8.11 -4.20
C TYR A 114 15.20 -8.06 -3.20
N ASN A 115 16.03 -9.11 -3.14
CA ASN A 115 17.16 -9.16 -2.23
C ASN A 115 18.29 -8.18 -2.58
N THR A 116 18.45 -7.84 -3.86
CA THR A 116 19.48 -6.93 -4.37
C THR A 116 19.07 -5.47 -4.26
N LEU A 117 17.76 -5.20 -4.16
CA LEU A 117 17.23 -3.84 -4.08
C LEU A 117 17.66 -3.12 -2.80
N THR A 118 17.99 -1.84 -2.95
CA THR A 118 18.19 -0.91 -1.83
C THR A 118 16.86 -0.64 -1.11
N ARG A 119 16.90 -0.09 0.11
CA ARG A 119 15.65 0.28 0.82
C ARG A 119 14.75 1.23 0.03
N TRP A 120 15.32 2.15 -0.72
CA TRP A 120 14.57 3.10 -1.54
C TRP A 120 13.94 2.44 -2.75
N GLN A 121 14.66 1.54 -3.41
CA GLN A 121 14.10 0.73 -4.50
C GLN A 121 13.01 -0.22 -4.01
N LEU A 122 13.15 -0.79 -2.80
CA LEU A 122 12.10 -1.58 -2.15
C LEU A 122 10.84 -0.75 -1.90
N LEU A 123 10.99 0.47 -1.36
CA LEU A 123 9.87 1.40 -1.18
C LEU A 123 9.21 1.76 -2.52
N ALA A 124 10.02 2.13 -3.53
CA ALA A 124 9.53 2.44 -4.88
C ALA A 124 8.78 1.25 -5.51
N ALA A 125 9.29 0.02 -5.34
CA ALA A 125 8.64 -1.20 -5.78
C ALA A 125 7.31 -1.43 -5.07
N MET A 126 7.26 -1.28 -3.74
CA MET A 126 6.03 -1.41 -2.95
C MET A 126 4.96 -0.38 -3.34
N GLN A 127 5.38 0.85 -3.69
CA GLN A 127 4.49 1.89 -4.21
C GLN A 127 3.96 1.54 -5.60
N ALA A 128 4.82 1.07 -6.51
CA ALA A 128 4.41 0.58 -7.82
C ALA A 128 3.40 -0.58 -7.73
N LEU A 129 3.69 -1.58 -6.88
CA LEU A 129 2.80 -2.72 -6.63
C LEU A 129 1.44 -2.27 -6.09
N SER A 130 1.40 -1.26 -5.22
CA SER A 130 0.13 -0.70 -4.72
C SER A 130 -0.71 -0.06 -5.83
N ILE A 131 -0.07 0.59 -6.80
CA ILE A 131 -0.75 1.15 -7.97
C ILE A 131 -1.29 0.04 -8.87
N TYR A 132 -0.50 -0.99 -9.15
CA TYR A 132 -0.98 -2.14 -9.92
C TYR A 132 -2.14 -2.85 -9.23
N LEU A 133 -2.09 -2.99 -7.90
CA LEU A 133 -3.18 -3.52 -7.09
C LEU A 133 -4.44 -2.66 -7.19
N ILE A 134 -4.33 -1.34 -7.08
CA ILE A 134 -5.48 -0.43 -7.23
C ILE A 134 -6.10 -0.55 -8.63
N ILE A 135 -5.28 -0.61 -9.67
CA ILE A 135 -5.74 -0.80 -11.05
C ILE A 135 -6.44 -2.17 -11.20
N ARG A 136 -5.89 -3.22 -10.59
CA ARG A 136 -6.49 -4.57 -10.57
C ARG A 136 -7.87 -4.57 -9.91
N LEU A 137 -8.01 -3.83 -8.81
CA LEU A 137 -9.28 -3.65 -8.09
C LEU A 137 -10.28 -2.80 -8.88
N ASP A 138 -9.81 -1.85 -9.70
CA ASP A 138 -10.68 -1.04 -10.54
C ASP A 138 -11.35 -1.86 -11.64
N GLU A 139 -10.55 -2.66 -12.35
CA GLU A 139 -11.00 -3.40 -13.52
C GLU A 139 -11.71 -4.71 -13.20
N GLY A 140 -11.48 -5.26 -12.00
CA GLY A 140 -11.94 -6.60 -11.68
C GLY A 140 -11.19 -7.67 -12.49
N GLU A 141 -11.69 -8.90 -12.40
CA GLU A 141 -11.10 -10.06 -13.04
C GLU A 141 -11.23 -9.96 -14.58
N THR A 142 -10.11 -10.12 -15.29
CA THR A 142 -10.06 -10.17 -16.75
C THR A 142 -9.12 -11.29 -17.19
N GLU A 143 -9.20 -11.71 -18.46
CA GLU A 143 -8.29 -12.72 -19.01
C GLU A 143 -6.81 -12.28 -19.05
N TYR A 144 -6.54 -10.98 -18.89
CA TYR A 144 -5.19 -10.42 -18.97
C TYR A 144 -4.52 -10.28 -17.61
N ASN A 145 -5.28 -10.31 -16.51
CA ASN A 145 -4.80 -10.02 -15.16
C ASN A 145 -4.91 -11.19 -14.18
N ASP A 146 -5.00 -12.41 -14.71
CA ASP A 146 -5.10 -13.67 -13.95
C ASP A 146 -3.73 -14.09 -13.37
N PHE A 147 -3.14 -13.24 -12.53
CA PHE A 147 -1.88 -13.51 -11.83
C PHE A 147 -1.85 -12.90 -10.41
N ASP A 148 -3.03 -12.77 -9.78
CA ASP A 148 -3.16 -12.16 -8.44
C ASP A 148 -2.22 -12.81 -7.41
N LEU A 149 -1.99 -14.12 -7.49
CA LEU A 149 -1.05 -14.84 -6.62
C LEU A 149 0.40 -14.34 -6.77
N LEU A 150 0.85 -14.06 -7.99
CA LEU A 150 2.17 -13.48 -8.25
C LEU A 150 2.24 -12.06 -7.69
N LEU A 151 1.22 -11.23 -7.95
CA LEU A 151 1.16 -9.86 -7.45
C LEU A 151 1.22 -9.85 -5.90
N LEU A 152 0.41 -10.67 -5.25
CA LEU A 152 0.34 -10.77 -3.79
C LEU A 152 1.62 -11.32 -3.19
N SER A 153 2.18 -12.40 -3.74
CA SER A 153 3.45 -12.96 -3.26
C SER A 153 4.61 -11.97 -3.41
N THR A 154 4.63 -11.17 -4.48
CA THR A 154 5.60 -10.09 -4.68
C THR A 154 5.45 -9.02 -3.60
N VAL A 155 4.22 -8.60 -3.29
CA VAL A 155 3.96 -7.68 -2.17
C VAL A 155 4.47 -8.26 -0.84
N THR A 156 4.21 -9.54 -0.56
CA THR A 156 4.66 -10.21 0.67
C THR A 156 6.17 -10.15 0.84
N VAL A 157 6.93 -10.63 -0.16
CA VAL A 157 8.39 -10.74 -0.05
C VAL A 157 9.04 -9.35 0.02
N MET A 158 8.49 -8.38 -0.72
CA MET A 158 8.95 -6.99 -0.70
C MET A 158 8.68 -6.31 0.65
N ALA A 159 7.48 -6.46 1.20
CA ALA A 159 7.12 -5.91 2.50
C ALA A 159 8.04 -6.45 3.61
N LYS A 160 8.22 -7.78 3.66
CA LYS A 160 9.12 -8.44 4.60
C LYS A 160 10.53 -7.87 4.50
N ARG A 161 11.07 -7.79 3.27
CA ARG A 161 12.43 -7.31 3.02
C ARG A 161 12.61 -5.83 3.38
N LEU A 162 11.63 -5.00 3.04
CA LEU A 162 11.62 -3.58 3.41
C LEU A 162 11.71 -3.45 4.93
N GLY A 163 10.93 -4.25 5.66
CA GLY A 163 10.95 -4.32 7.12
C GLY A 163 12.26 -4.70 7.75
N GLU A 164 12.90 -5.75 7.24
CA GLU A 164 14.24 -6.18 7.68
C GLU A 164 15.25 -5.04 7.53
N ARG A 165 15.25 -4.36 6.38
CA ARG A 165 16.18 -3.24 6.12
C ARG A 165 15.87 -1.97 6.89
N THR A 166 14.66 -1.78 7.39
CA THR A 166 14.35 -0.64 8.28
C THR A 166 14.78 -0.88 9.71
N ALA A 167 14.72 -2.13 10.18
CA ALA A 167 15.16 -2.51 11.53
C ALA A 167 16.69 -2.48 11.66
N ASP A 168 17.42 -2.81 10.60
CA ASP A 168 18.88 -2.93 10.58
C ASP A 168 19.64 -1.59 10.54
N GLN A 169 18.95 -0.44 10.63
CA GLN A 169 19.57 0.90 10.54
C GLN A 169 20.27 1.34 11.85
N GLY A 170 20.95 0.42 12.51
CA GLY A 170 22.00 0.73 13.47
C GLY A 170 23.30 1.06 12.73
N SER A 171 23.63 2.35 12.64
CA SER A 171 24.94 2.90 12.24
C SER A 171 25.33 2.80 10.74
N GLY A 172 25.65 3.95 10.11
CA GLY A 172 26.59 3.94 8.97
C GLY A 172 26.53 5.06 7.94
N HIS A 173 25.38 5.68 7.66
CA HIS A 173 25.30 6.66 6.56
C HIS A 173 25.04 8.10 7.03
N ILE A 174 25.88 9.02 6.54
CA ILE A 174 25.68 10.48 6.59
C ILE A 174 24.54 10.81 5.62
N ARG A 175 23.29 10.59 6.04
CA ARG A 175 22.09 11.03 5.32
C ARG A 175 21.52 12.25 6.00
N THR A 176 20.90 13.12 5.20
CA THR A 176 20.20 14.26 5.79
C THR A 176 18.98 13.76 6.54
N PRO A 177 18.71 14.28 7.76
CA PRO A 177 17.56 13.86 8.56
C PRO A 177 16.23 14.02 7.83
N TRP A 178 16.13 14.95 6.86
CA TRP A 178 14.95 15.09 6.02
C TRP A 178 14.72 13.91 5.06
N LYS A 179 15.75 13.40 4.37
CA LYS A 179 15.58 12.27 3.45
C LYS A 179 15.18 10.99 4.17
N ASP A 180 15.77 10.74 5.34
CA ASP A 180 15.36 9.63 6.19
C ASP A 180 13.93 9.79 6.70
N TRP A 181 13.53 11.01 7.04
CA TRP A 181 12.14 11.30 7.39
C TRP A 181 11.18 11.09 6.20
N VAL A 182 11.50 11.56 4.99
CA VAL A 182 10.70 11.35 3.77
C VAL A 182 10.52 9.86 3.50
N PHE A 183 11.57 9.07 3.67
CA PHE A 183 11.50 7.61 3.54
C PHE A 183 10.52 6.99 4.54
N GLN A 184 10.62 7.37 5.82
CA GLN A 184 9.76 6.86 6.88
C GLN A 184 8.30 7.27 6.67
N GLU A 185 8.06 8.54 6.32
CA GLU A 185 6.72 9.07 6.07
C GLU A 185 6.10 8.45 4.80
N SER A 186 6.88 8.25 3.74
CA SER A 186 6.42 7.55 2.53
C SER A 186 6.02 6.11 2.84
N THR A 187 6.81 5.42 3.67
CA THR A 187 6.50 4.06 4.14
C THR A 187 5.22 4.06 4.98
N ARG A 188 5.08 5.00 5.92
CA ARG A 188 3.88 5.16 6.77
C ARG A 188 2.62 5.38 5.94
N ARG A 189 2.65 6.32 5.00
CA ARG A 189 1.55 6.60 4.07
C ARG A 189 1.21 5.39 3.20
N LEU A 190 2.21 4.64 2.76
CA LEU A 190 1.99 3.39 2.01
C LEU A 190 1.33 2.31 2.87
N CYS A 191 1.73 2.16 4.14
CA CYS A 191 1.08 1.24 5.07
C CYS A 191 -0.41 1.56 5.23
N VAL A 192 -0.77 2.85 5.34
CA VAL A 192 -2.18 3.28 5.39
C VAL A 192 -2.94 2.80 4.15
N ILE A 193 -2.36 2.90 2.95
CA ILE A 193 -2.99 2.40 1.72
C ILE A 193 -3.26 0.90 1.80
N TYR A 194 -2.25 0.09 2.16
CA TYR A 194 -2.44 -1.37 2.27
C TYR A 194 -3.44 -1.74 3.37
N GLN A 195 -3.45 -1.03 4.50
CA GLN A 195 -4.42 -1.24 5.58
C GLN A 195 -5.84 -0.92 5.12
N VAL A 196 -6.05 0.19 4.42
CA VAL A 196 -7.34 0.56 3.83
C VAL A 196 -7.78 -0.46 2.77
N VAL A 197 -6.87 -0.94 1.91
CA VAL A 197 -7.19 -2.00 0.95
C VAL A 197 -7.59 -3.29 1.66
N ASN A 198 -6.88 -3.69 2.71
CA ASN A 198 -7.24 -4.87 3.52
C ASN A 198 -8.60 -4.72 4.21
N MET A 199 -9.02 -3.49 4.53
CA MET A 199 -10.39 -3.27 5.00
C MET A 199 -11.41 -3.52 3.92
N LEU A 200 -11.14 -3.28 2.64
CA LEU A 200 -12.10 -3.39 1.54
C LEU A 200 -12.23 -4.79 0.95
N VAL A 201 -11.11 -5.51 0.82
CA VAL A 201 -11.06 -6.83 0.18
C VAL A 201 -10.37 -7.84 1.08
N TYR A 202 -10.66 -9.13 0.86
CA TYR A 202 -9.87 -10.22 1.41
C TYR A 202 -8.50 -10.20 0.72
N PHE A 203 -7.57 -9.52 1.40
CA PHE A 203 -6.19 -9.33 1.01
C PHE A 203 -5.34 -10.14 1.98
N ASP A 204 -4.82 -11.29 1.56
CA ASP A 204 -3.94 -12.09 2.41
C ASP A 204 -2.58 -12.35 1.74
N PRO A 205 -1.60 -11.46 1.96
CA PRO A 205 -0.20 -11.74 1.63
C PRO A 205 0.47 -12.68 2.64
N ALA A 206 -0.31 -13.47 3.40
CA ALA A 206 0.03 -14.31 4.54
C ALA A 206 0.59 -13.53 5.74
N ALA A 207 -0.30 -12.93 6.53
CA ALA A 207 -0.03 -12.54 7.92
C ALA A 207 1.18 -11.61 8.20
N ILE A 208 1.30 -10.47 7.49
CA ILE A 208 2.34 -9.44 7.77
C ILE A 208 2.09 -8.71 9.12
N CYS A 209 1.12 -9.13 9.93
CA CYS A 209 1.23 -9.28 11.40
C CYS A 209 -0.13 -9.78 11.92
N ASP A 210 -0.25 -11.09 12.15
CA ASP A 210 -1.43 -11.70 12.77
C ASP A 210 -1.47 -11.33 14.26
N HIS A 211 -1.93 -10.12 14.57
CA HIS A 211 -2.41 -9.73 15.89
C HIS A 211 -3.72 -8.99 15.68
N GLN A 212 -4.74 -9.35 16.46
CA GLN A 212 -5.86 -8.46 16.73
C GLN A 212 -5.30 -7.19 17.38
N THR A 213 -4.94 -6.21 16.56
CA THR A 213 -4.63 -4.89 17.05
C THR A 213 -5.95 -4.14 17.13
N ASP A 214 -6.28 -3.60 18.30
CA ASP A 214 -7.42 -2.68 18.44
C ASP A 214 -7.22 -1.37 17.64
N ILE A 215 -6.16 -1.26 16.85
CA ILE A 215 -5.78 -0.14 16.00
C ILE A 215 -5.55 -0.67 14.59
N PRO A 216 -6.59 -0.75 13.74
CA PRO A 216 -6.49 -1.23 12.37
C PRO A 216 -5.63 -0.34 11.46
N ILE A 217 -5.49 0.96 11.77
CA ILE A 217 -4.51 1.84 11.10
C ILE A 217 -3.55 2.40 12.14
N SER A 218 -2.39 1.77 12.23
CA SER A 218 -1.30 2.14 13.14
C SER A 218 -0.44 3.26 12.54
N SER A 219 -0.21 4.34 13.30
CA SER A 219 0.62 5.49 12.88
C SER A 219 0.10 6.20 11.64
N LEU A 220 -0.84 7.11 11.87
CA LEU A 220 -1.38 7.98 10.85
C LEU A 220 -0.32 8.93 10.28
N PRO A 221 -0.50 9.38 9.02
CA PRO A 221 0.44 10.26 8.35
C PRO A 221 0.70 11.56 9.10
N ALA A 222 1.86 12.14 8.85
CA ALA A 222 2.18 13.49 9.29
C ALA A 222 1.40 14.53 8.47
N ARG A 223 1.26 15.71 9.06
CA ARG A 223 0.59 16.86 8.44
C ARG A 223 1.20 17.23 7.09
N LYS A 224 0.34 17.76 6.23
CA LYS A 224 0.61 18.18 4.86
C LYS A 224 1.85 19.06 4.73
N GLN A 225 2.04 20.04 5.63
CA GLN A 225 3.15 20.98 5.53
C GLN A 225 4.52 20.30 5.68
N LEU A 226 4.62 19.26 6.51
CA LEU A 226 5.85 18.46 6.61
C LEU A 226 6.05 17.59 5.37
N TRP A 227 4.96 16.99 4.86
CA TRP A 227 5.01 16.13 3.69
C TRP A 227 5.33 16.88 2.40
N GLU A 228 4.82 18.09 2.23
CA GLU A 228 5.03 18.91 1.03
C GLU A 228 6.32 19.73 1.07
N ALA A 229 7.08 19.66 2.16
CA ALA A 229 8.36 20.35 2.26
C ALA A 229 9.33 19.83 1.19
N GLY A 230 9.66 20.68 0.22
CA GLY A 230 10.46 20.29 -0.95
C GLY A 230 11.95 20.08 -0.68
N ASP A 231 12.44 20.53 0.48
CA ASP A 231 13.82 20.37 0.92
C ASP A 231 13.94 20.33 2.45
N GLU A 232 15.16 20.06 2.91
CA GLU A 232 15.47 19.93 4.33
C GLU A 232 15.28 21.24 5.12
N ILE A 233 15.50 22.40 4.50
CA ILE A 233 15.39 23.69 5.18
C ILE A 233 13.92 23.97 5.46
N ALA A 234 13.07 23.85 4.43
CA ALA A 234 11.62 24.00 4.56
C ALA A 234 11.05 23.00 5.59
N TRP A 235 11.50 21.74 5.55
CA TRP A 235 11.06 20.72 6.49
C TRP A 235 11.43 21.06 7.94
N ARG A 236 12.65 21.54 8.20
CA ARG A 236 13.08 21.93 9.55
C ARG A 236 12.26 23.10 10.09
N VAL A 237 11.93 24.08 9.24
CA VAL A 237 11.07 25.22 9.62
C VAL A 237 9.70 24.73 10.05
N GLU A 238 9.06 23.85 9.27
CA GLU A 238 7.76 23.31 9.65
C GLU A 238 7.86 22.43 10.89
N LYS A 239 8.87 21.57 11.00
CA LYS A 239 9.10 20.71 12.16
C LYS A 239 9.30 21.52 13.45
N ALA A 240 9.94 22.67 13.40
CA ALA A 240 10.12 23.55 14.56
C ALA A 240 8.80 24.19 15.05
N ARG A 241 7.76 24.26 14.19
CA ARG A 241 6.43 24.76 14.56
C ARG A 241 5.57 23.69 15.24
N GLU A 242 5.99 22.43 15.21
CA GLU A 242 5.30 21.37 15.94
C GLU A 242 5.59 21.52 17.45
N SER A 243 4.55 21.44 18.28
CA SER A 243 4.72 21.47 19.74
C SER A 243 5.54 20.26 20.21
N VAL A 244 6.29 20.44 21.30
CA VAL A 244 7.24 19.46 21.84
C VAL A 244 6.53 18.18 22.26
N GLY A 245 6.35 17.27 21.31
CA GLY A 245 5.81 15.93 21.51
C GLY A 245 5.61 15.26 20.16
N ASN A 246 6.44 14.27 19.84
CA ASN A 246 6.26 13.36 18.70
C ASN A 246 4.98 12.53 18.90
N THR A 247 3.82 13.17 18.81
CA THR A 247 2.54 12.50 18.99
C THR A 247 2.28 11.71 17.72
N THR A 248 2.26 10.39 17.85
CA THR A 248 1.81 9.52 16.77
C THR A 248 0.32 9.27 16.97
N PHE A 249 -0.47 9.33 15.89
CA PHE A 249 -1.90 9.05 15.95
C PHE A 249 -2.19 7.67 15.35
N GLY A 250 -3.31 7.06 15.73
CA GLY A 250 -3.82 5.82 15.16
C GLY A 250 -5.33 5.88 15.04
N MET A 251 -5.90 5.02 14.21
CA MET A 251 -7.34 4.81 14.12
C MET A 251 -7.68 3.47 14.78
N ALA A 252 -8.52 3.50 15.81
CA ALA A 252 -8.97 2.34 16.57
C ALA A 252 -10.05 1.52 15.83
N VAL A 253 -10.32 0.30 16.30
CA VAL A 253 -11.30 -0.64 15.68
C VAL A 253 -12.74 -0.12 15.71
N ASP A 254 -13.06 0.75 16.65
CA ASP A 254 -14.34 1.45 16.76
C ASP A 254 -14.38 2.74 15.92
N GLY A 255 -13.32 3.04 15.18
CA GLY A 255 -13.20 4.25 14.37
C GLY A 255 -12.77 5.49 15.14
N GLU A 256 -12.42 5.38 16.43
CA GLU A 256 -11.91 6.53 17.19
C GLU A 256 -10.46 6.89 16.79
N LEU A 257 -10.15 8.19 16.83
CA LEU A 257 -8.78 8.67 16.71
C LEU A 257 -8.10 8.56 18.07
N VAL A 258 -6.93 7.94 18.13
CA VAL A 258 -6.18 7.75 19.37
C VAL A 258 -4.76 8.24 19.25
N ARG A 259 -4.21 8.80 20.33
CA ARG A 259 -2.76 9.05 20.46
C ARG A 259 -2.06 7.77 20.88
N ILE A 260 -0.97 7.47 20.20
CA ILE A 260 -0.10 6.32 20.44
C ILE A 260 1.22 6.84 21.01
N SER A 261 1.67 6.26 22.12
CA SER A 261 2.97 6.58 22.70
C SER A 261 4.10 5.93 21.89
N GLN A 262 5.22 6.63 21.72
CA GLN A 262 6.34 6.17 20.88
C GLN A 262 7.00 4.88 21.42
N ASN A 263 6.82 4.58 22.72
CA ASN A 263 7.30 3.33 23.35
C ASN A 263 6.44 2.11 23.03
N ASP A 264 5.22 2.31 22.53
CA ASP A 264 4.31 1.22 22.19
C ASP A 264 4.47 0.77 20.73
N ILE A 265 5.34 1.41 19.94
CA ILE A 265 5.50 1.14 18.51
C ILE A 265 6.83 0.39 18.28
N SER A 266 6.75 -0.90 17.98
CA SER A 266 7.89 -1.71 17.51
C SER A 266 7.71 -2.04 16.02
N CYS A 267 8.68 -1.72 15.18
CA CYS A 267 8.63 -2.08 13.76
C CYS A 267 9.15 -3.51 13.59
N TYR A 268 8.28 -4.47 13.26
CA TYR A 268 8.68 -5.81 12.86
C TYR A 268 8.24 -6.04 11.41
N GLY A 269 9.18 -6.32 10.51
CA GLY A 269 8.85 -6.69 9.12
C GLY A 269 8.13 -5.60 8.31
N GLY A 270 8.32 -4.31 8.65
CA GLY A 270 7.73 -3.20 7.90
C GLY A 270 6.30 -2.88 8.35
N VAL A 271 5.84 -3.55 9.39
CA VAL A 271 4.57 -3.28 10.07
C VAL A 271 4.86 -2.83 11.50
N ILE A 272 4.07 -1.86 11.94
CA ILE A 272 4.13 -1.32 13.30
C ILE A 272 3.37 -2.29 14.20
N VAL A 273 4.12 -3.10 14.96
CA VAL A 273 3.64 -4.00 16.00
C VAL A 273 3.55 -3.23 17.30
N GLN A 274 2.38 -3.22 17.93
CA GLN A 274 2.19 -2.60 19.24
C GLN A 274 2.13 -3.58 20.40
N ASN A 275 2.75 -3.18 21.51
CA ASN A 275 2.49 -3.80 22.81
C ASN A 275 1.14 -3.29 23.33
N THR A 276 0.25 -4.20 23.72
CA THR A 276 -1.15 -3.96 24.10
C THR A 276 -1.34 -3.31 25.48
N SER A 277 -0.35 -2.61 26.01
CA SER A 277 -0.41 -1.95 27.33
C SER A 277 -0.98 -0.51 27.25
N SER A 278 -2.29 -0.44 26.98
CA SER A 278 -3.29 0.49 27.52
C SER A 278 -2.83 1.82 28.17
N ASN A 279 -2.51 2.82 27.35
CA ASN A 279 -2.65 4.25 27.68
C ASN A 279 -3.14 5.02 26.43
N ARG A 280 -4.23 4.53 25.80
CA ARG A 280 -4.85 5.20 24.65
C ARG A 280 -5.54 6.46 25.12
N GLN A 281 -5.13 7.60 24.58
CA GLN A 281 -5.80 8.87 24.80
C GLN A 281 -6.58 9.21 23.53
N ILE A 282 -7.90 9.37 23.66
CA ILE A 282 -8.76 9.82 22.56
C ILE A 282 -8.22 11.18 22.08
N ALA A 283 -8.01 11.27 20.77
CA ALA A 283 -7.58 12.47 20.09
C ALA A 283 -8.77 13.14 19.40
N ASN A 284 -8.59 14.42 19.11
CA ASN A 284 -9.59 15.22 18.44
C ASN A 284 -9.40 15.14 16.91
N TRP A 285 -10.47 14.73 16.20
CA TRP A 285 -10.46 14.60 14.73
C TRP A 285 -10.29 15.96 14.05
N GLU A 286 -10.93 17.02 14.55
CA GLU A 286 -10.87 18.35 13.97
C GLU A 286 -9.44 18.89 13.95
N ASP A 287 -8.70 18.74 15.06
CA ASP A 287 -7.31 19.13 15.19
C ASP A 287 -6.42 18.37 14.20
N TRP A 288 -6.54 17.04 14.16
CA TRP A 288 -5.71 16.23 13.28
C TRP A 288 -6.02 16.50 11.80
N CYS A 289 -7.30 16.48 11.41
CA CYS A 289 -7.73 16.71 10.03
C CYS A 289 -7.37 18.11 9.52
N SER A 290 -7.32 19.13 10.39
CA SER A 290 -6.96 20.50 9.99
C SER A 290 -5.56 20.61 9.34
N GLY A 291 -4.64 19.70 9.69
CA GLY A 291 -3.29 19.65 9.16
C GLY A 291 -3.11 18.68 7.99
N MET A 292 -4.13 17.90 7.62
CA MET A 292 -3.98 16.79 6.69
C MET A 292 -4.19 17.18 5.22
N ASP A 293 -3.60 16.38 4.34
CA ASP A 293 -3.91 16.36 2.92
C ASP A 293 -5.06 15.36 2.64
N ASP A 294 -5.25 15.00 1.37
CA ASP A 294 -6.31 14.08 0.92
C ASP A 294 -6.31 12.72 1.64
N MET A 295 -5.18 12.31 2.24
CA MET A 295 -5.12 11.09 3.03
C MET A 295 -5.90 11.20 4.35
N GLY A 296 -6.09 12.41 4.89
CA GLY A 296 -6.97 12.64 6.04
C GLY A 296 -8.41 12.23 5.76
N GLY A 297 -8.94 12.61 4.59
CA GLY A 297 -10.27 12.20 4.14
C GLY A 297 -10.38 10.68 3.95
N LEU A 298 -9.34 10.04 3.41
CA LEU A 298 -9.31 8.58 3.27
C LEU A 298 -9.39 7.88 4.63
N VAL A 299 -8.63 8.35 5.63
CA VAL A 299 -8.64 7.79 6.99
C VAL A 299 -9.99 8.01 7.67
N MET A 300 -10.61 9.18 7.51
CA MET A 300 -11.96 9.42 8.04
C MET A 300 -13.00 8.47 7.43
N LEU A 301 -12.92 8.21 6.11
CA LEU A 301 -13.78 7.23 5.47
C LEU A 301 -13.51 5.83 6.02
N ALA A 302 -12.26 5.46 6.25
CA ALA A 302 -11.90 4.19 6.88
C ALA A 302 -12.45 4.07 8.32
N ALA A 303 -12.41 5.15 9.09
CA ALA A 303 -12.98 5.21 10.44
C ALA A 303 -14.50 4.98 10.40
N SER A 304 -15.20 5.69 9.51
CA SER A 304 -16.64 5.52 9.29
C SER A 304 -17.02 4.15 8.70
N LEU A 305 -16.06 3.39 8.19
CA LEU A 305 -16.32 2.03 7.67
C LEU A 305 -16.35 0.99 8.80
N VAL A 306 -15.62 1.24 9.89
CA VAL A 306 -15.48 0.29 11.02
C VAL A 306 -16.35 0.64 12.21
N GLY A 307 -16.64 1.92 12.45
CA GLY A 307 -17.63 2.41 13.42
C GLY A 307 -19.05 2.43 12.87
#